data_AF-A0A6A9T9H6-F1
#
_entry.id   AF-A0A6A9T9H6-F1
#
_cell.length_a   1.000
_cell.length_b   1.000
_cell.length_c   1.000
_cell.angle_alpha   90.00
_cell.angle_beta   90.00
_cell.angle_gamma   90.00
#
_symmetry.space_group_name_H-M   'P 1'
#
loop_
_entity.id
_entity.type
_entity.pdbx_description
1 polymer ?
#
loop_
_entity_poly.entity_id
_entity_poly.type
_entity_poly.pdbx_seq_one_letter_code
_entity_poly.pdbx_strand_id
1 'polypeptide(L)'
;MRRSPPFESDAPTQVIAMRIGIEIECWVVDEDGDLASAAGIASACDGVESEFVDPLLEVVTPPCESIDRALAALWTRLDAAVAAARERDRRLVPLGTPLCGDVPVTGRDARTVIQRAVLGDRLSHAARCAGTHVHFEQVAPVDQLRILTALDPAFA
;
A
#
# COMPACT_ATOMS: atom_id res chain seq x y z
N MET A 1 39.38 -19.00 -37.64
CA MET A 1 38.31 -18.06 -37.23
C MET A 1 36.98 -18.82 -37.28
N ARG A 2 36.58 -19.47 -36.17
CA ARG A 2 35.31 -20.20 -36.09
C ARG A 2 34.22 -19.20 -35.66
N ARG A 3 33.18 -19.02 -36.47
CA ARG A 3 31.99 -18.26 -36.07
C ARG A 3 31.18 -19.12 -35.10
N SER A 4 30.95 -18.61 -33.90
CA SER A 4 29.97 -19.18 -32.96
C SER A 4 28.56 -19.06 -33.57
N PRO A 5 27.66 -20.04 -33.36
CA PRO A 5 26.29 -19.93 -33.82
C PRO A 5 25.52 -18.88 -33.00
N PRO A 6 24.46 -18.27 -33.55
CA PRO A 6 23.60 -17.36 -32.80
C PRO A 6 22.84 -18.14 -31.72
N PHE A 7 22.73 -17.54 -30.54
CA PHE A 7 21.95 -18.05 -29.43
C PHE A 7 20.47 -17.74 -29.70
N GLU A 8 19.80 -18.58 -30.49
CA GLU A 8 18.34 -18.52 -30.63
C GLU A 8 17.71 -19.27 -29.46
N SER A 9 17.19 -18.51 -28.50
CA SER A 9 16.32 -18.98 -27.44
C SER A 9 14.87 -18.82 -27.88
N ASP A 10 14.34 -19.80 -28.61
CA ASP A 10 12.93 -19.90 -29.03
C ASP A 10 12.05 -20.58 -27.96
N ALA A 11 12.49 -20.63 -26.71
CA ALA A 11 11.64 -21.10 -25.62
C ALA A 11 10.57 -20.01 -25.34
N PRO A 12 9.27 -20.32 -25.39
CA PRO A 12 8.26 -19.37 -24.94
C PRO A 12 8.60 -19.02 -23.50
N THR A 13 8.80 -17.73 -23.22
CA THR A 13 8.87 -17.22 -21.84
C THR A 13 7.59 -17.68 -21.17
N GLN A 14 7.67 -18.75 -20.40
CA GLN A 14 6.56 -19.21 -19.61
C GLN A 14 6.35 -18.11 -18.58
N VAL A 15 5.36 -17.26 -18.84
CA VAL A 15 4.89 -16.26 -17.89
C VAL A 15 4.40 -17.08 -16.71
N ILE A 16 5.22 -17.17 -15.66
CA ILE A 16 4.81 -17.81 -14.43
C ILE A 16 3.62 -17.01 -13.92
N ALA A 17 2.45 -17.65 -13.84
CA ALA A 17 1.28 -17.03 -13.25
C ALA A 17 1.62 -16.70 -11.79
N MET A 18 1.83 -15.41 -11.52
CA MET A 18 2.28 -14.88 -10.25
C MET A 18 1.11 -14.13 -9.63
N ARG A 19 0.82 -14.39 -8.35
CA ARG A 19 -0.24 -13.63 -7.67
C ARG A 19 0.20 -12.20 -7.37
N ILE A 20 -0.75 -11.28 -7.43
CA ILE A 20 -0.56 -9.85 -7.22
C ILE A 20 -1.54 -9.38 -6.12
N GLY A 21 -1.04 -8.61 -5.17
CA GLY A 21 -1.84 -7.88 -4.18
C GLY A 21 -1.64 -6.36 -4.35
N ILE A 22 -2.65 -5.57 -4.04
CA ILE A 22 -2.57 -4.11 -4.03
C ILE A 22 -3.03 -3.61 -2.66
N GLU A 23 -2.34 -2.63 -2.14
CA GLU A 23 -2.73 -1.87 -0.95
C GLU A 23 -2.73 -0.39 -1.31
N ILE A 24 -3.75 0.35 -0.84
CA ILE A 24 -3.79 1.80 -0.94
C ILE A 24 -4.08 2.38 0.44
N GLU A 25 -3.22 3.28 0.88
CA GLU A 25 -3.39 4.03 2.10
C GLU A 25 -4.11 5.37 1.80
N CYS A 26 -5.06 5.74 2.65
CA CYS A 26 -5.88 6.95 2.50
C CYS A 26 -5.98 7.68 3.83
N TRP A 27 -5.80 9.00 3.80
CA TRP A 27 -6.08 9.86 4.94
C TRP A 27 -7.58 10.01 5.13
N VAL A 28 -8.02 9.89 6.37
CA VAL A 28 -9.39 10.18 6.79
C VAL A 28 -9.46 11.64 7.22
N VAL A 29 -10.38 12.38 6.62
CA VAL A 29 -10.62 13.79 6.93
C VAL A 29 -12.09 14.04 7.22
N ASP A 30 -12.38 15.11 7.94
CA ASP A 30 -13.74 15.63 8.08
C ASP A 30 -14.16 16.49 6.87
N GLU A 31 -15.27 17.22 7.00
CA GLU A 31 -15.82 18.04 5.92
C GLU A 31 -15.03 19.34 5.67
N ASP A 32 -14.26 19.79 6.67
CA ASP A 32 -13.38 20.95 6.57
C ASP A 32 -11.97 20.57 6.03
N GLY A 33 -11.69 19.26 5.94
CA GLY A 33 -10.45 18.71 5.43
C GLY A 33 -9.41 18.46 6.50
N ASP A 34 -9.76 18.61 7.78
CA ASP A 34 -8.88 18.31 8.91
C ASP A 34 -8.81 16.80 9.15
N LEU A 35 -7.64 16.32 9.59
CA LEU A 35 -7.41 14.91 9.88
C LEU A 35 -8.38 14.43 10.97
N ALA A 36 -9.04 13.32 10.68
CA ALA A 36 -10.04 12.73 11.56
C ALA A 36 -9.76 11.24 11.77
N SER A 37 -10.20 10.71 12.90
CA SER A 37 -9.98 9.30 13.24
C SER A 37 -10.58 8.33 12.20
N ALA A 38 -9.82 7.31 11.81
CA ALA A 38 -10.27 6.20 11.00
C ALA A 38 -11.08 5.15 11.80
N ALA A 39 -11.18 5.33 13.13
CA ALA A 39 -11.87 4.40 14.00
C ALA A 39 -13.33 4.17 13.56
N GLY A 40 -13.73 2.90 13.52
CA GLY A 40 -15.07 2.50 13.12
C GLY A 40 -15.32 2.43 11.61
N ILE A 41 -14.42 2.95 10.76
CA ILE A 41 -14.44 2.73 9.31
C ILE A 41 -13.78 1.38 9.00
N ALA A 42 -12.53 1.19 9.45
CA ALA A 42 -11.77 -0.04 9.22
C ALA A 42 -12.52 -1.29 9.71
N SER A 43 -13.02 -1.25 10.96
CA SER A 43 -13.78 -2.38 11.52
C SER A 43 -15.11 -2.70 10.84
N ALA A 44 -15.61 -1.82 9.94
CA ALA A 44 -16.88 -2.00 9.25
C ALA A 44 -16.72 -2.61 7.84
N CYS A 45 -15.49 -2.70 7.31
CA CYS A 45 -15.23 -3.11 5.94
C CYS A 45 -14.20 -4.24 5.89
N ASP A 46 -14.50 -5.30 5.13
CA ASP A 46 -13.54 -6.39 4.93
C ASP A 46 -12.34 -5.93 4.07
N GLY A 47 -11.12 -6.31 4.50
CA GLY A 47 -9.88 -5.91 3.84
C GLY A 47 -9.56 -4.43 3.99
N VAL A 48 -10.00 -3.84 5.09
CA VAL A 48 -9.77 -2.44 5.43
C VAL A 48 -9.23 -2.37 6.85
N GLU A 49 -8.02 -1.83 7.00
CA GLU A 49 -7.29 -1.82 8.26
C GLU A 49 -6.96 -0.38 8.68
N SER A 50 -6.76 -0.18 9.98
CA SER A 50 -6.13 1.05 10.49
C SER A 50 -4.62 0.93 10.33
N GLU A 51 -3.96 1.92 9.75
CA GLU A 51 -2.53 1.84 9.45
C GLU A 51 -1.74 2.89 10.23
N PHE A 52 -0.80 2.43 11.05
CA PHE A 52 0.24 3.18 11.76
C PHE A 52 -0.17 4.37 12.67
N VAL A 53 -1.05 5.25 12.22
CA VAL A 53 -1.58 6.45 12.85
C VAL A 53 -3.10 6.48 12.71
N ASP A 54 -3.77 7.04 13.70
CA ASP A 54 -5.24 7.04 13.79
C ASP A 54 -5.99 7.56 12.54
N PRO A 55 -5.56 8.63 11.85
CA PRO A 55 -6.27 9.12 10.66
C PRO A 55 -5.87 8.41 9.36
N LEU A 56 -5.08 7.35 9.41
CA LEU A 56 -4.63 6.62 8.23
C LEU A 56 -5.26 5.24 8.18
N LEU A 57 -5.75 4.92 7.00
CA LEU A 57 -6.52 3.74 6.65
C LEU A 57 -5.79 3.03 5.53
N GLU A 58 -5.73 1.71 5.54
CA GLU A 58 -5.21 0.91 4.44
C GLU A 58 -6.32 0.02 3.86
N VAL A 59 -6.52 0.10 2.54
CA VAL A 59 -7.40 -0.81 1.78
C VAL A 59 -6.53 -1.85 1.11
N VAL A 60 -6.64 -3.09 1.55
CA VAL A 60 -5.82 -4.23 1.12
C VAL A 60 -6.63 -5.09 0.16
N THR A 61 -6.05 -5.69 -0.88
CA THR A 61 -6.71 -6.73 -1.69
C THR A 61 -6.26 -8.14 -1.27
N PRO A 62 -7.04 -9.21 -1.49
CA PRO A 62 -6.46 -10.54 -1.45
C PRO A 62 -5.43 -10.71 -2.58
N PRO A 63 -4.49 -11.68 -2.47
CA PRO A 63 -3.65 -12.08 -3.59
C PRO A 63 -4.52 -12.60 -4.75
N CYS A 64 -4.36 -12.01 -5.93
CA CYS A 64 -5.17 -12.28 -7.11
C CYS A 64 -4.31 -12.84 -8.26
N GLU A 65 -4.89 -13.63 -9.15
CA GLU A 65 -4.18 -14.29 -10.25
C GLU A 65 -3.86 -13.34 -11.42
N SER A 66 -4.40 -12.11 -11.40
CA SER A 66 -4.14 -11.08 -12.40
C SER A 66 -4.34 -9.67 -11.85
N ILE A 67 -3.77 -8.68 -12.55
CA ILE A 67 -3.96 -7.26 -12.20
C ILE A 67 -5.41 -6.82 -12.30
N ASP A 68 -6.17 -7.28 -13.30
CA ASP A 68 -7.58 -6.93 -13.46
C ASP A 68 -8.43 -7.43 -12.29
N ARG A 69 -8.11 -8.63 -11.77
CA ARG A 69 -8.76 -9.18 -10.58
C ARG A 69 -8.40 -8.39 -9.32
N ALA A 70 -7.13 -8.02 -9.17
CA ALA A 70 -6.68 -7.18 -8.06
C ALA A 70 -7.37 -5.81 -8.09
N LEU A 71 -7.45 -5.15 -9.25
CA LEU A 71 -8.14 -3.88 -9.43
C LEU A 71 -9.65 -3.99 -9.14
N ALA A 72 -10.31 -5.06 -9.59
CA ALA A 72 -11.73 -5.27 -9.28
C ALA A 72 -11.98 -5.47 -7.77
N ALA A 73 -11.10 -6.21 -7.10
CA ALA A 73 -11.15 -6.39 -5.64
C ALA A 73 -10.90 -5.06 -4.90
N LEU A 74 -9.91 -4.29 -5.36
CA LEU A 74 -9.59 -2.97 -4.82
C LEU A 74 -10.78 -2.02 -4.95
N TRP A 75 -11.39 -1.91 -6.12
CA TRP A 75 -12.55 -1.04 -6.33
C TRP A 75 -13.71 -1.41 -5.40
N THR A 76 -14.00 -2.71 -5.28
CA THR A 76 -15.06 -3.19 -4.38
C THR A 76 -14.81 -2.77 -2.92
N ARG A 77 -13.57 -2.94 -2.44
CA ARG A 77 -13.21 -2.59 -1.06
C ARG A 77 -13.15 -1.08 -0.83
N LEU A 78 -12.61 -0.34 -1.80
CA LEU A 78 -12.53 1.12 -1.74
C LEU A 78 -13.93 1.76 -1.75
N ASP A 79 -14.85 1.27 -2.58
CA ASP A 79 -16.24 1.75 -2.59
C ASP A 79 -16.92 1.54 -1.23
N ALA A 80 -16.71 0.37 -0.61
CA ALA A 80 -17.22 0.07 0.72
C ALA A 80 -16.62 1.02 1.78
N ALA A 81 -15.30 1.24 1.75
CA ALA A 81 -14.62 2.15 2.67
C ALA A 81 -15.10 3.61 2.52
N VAL A 82 -15.27 4.08 1.27
CA VAL A 82 -15.80 5.42 0.98
C VAL A 82 -17.24 5.56 1.48
N ALA A 83 -18.08 4.54 1.29
CA ALA A 83 -19.45 4.54 1.81
C ALA A 83 -19.46 4.61 3.35
N ALA A 84 -18.69 3.75 4.02
CA ALA A 84 -18.58 3.73 5.48
C ALA A 84 -18.04 5.04 6.07
N ALA A 85 -17.09 5.68 5.39
CA ALA A 85 -16.59 7.01 5.76
C ALA A 85 -17.69 8.07 5.64
N ARG A 86 -18.45 8.08 4.53
CA ARG A 86 -19.54 9.03 4.30
C ARG A 86 -20.66 8.91 5.32
N GLU A 87 -21.02 7.69 5.73
CA GLU A 87 -21.99 7.44 6.80
C GLU A 87 -21.59 8.04 8.16
N ARG A 88 -20.32 8.40 8.32
CA ARG A 88 -19.73 8.97 9.55
C ARG A 88 -19.32 10.43 9.36
N ASP A 89 -19.80 11.08 8.31
CA ASP A 89 -19.43 12.46 7.95
C ASP A 89 -17.91 12.61 7.78
N ARG A 90 -17.26 11.61 7.19
CA ARG A 90 -15.84 11.61 6.84
C ARG A 90 -15.63 11.50 5.32
N ARG A 91 -14.43 11.79 4.88
CA ARG A 91 -13.95 11.62 3.49
C ARG A 91 -12.59 10.90 3.51
N LEU A 92 -12.29 10.21 2.41
CA LEU A 92 -11.01 9.53 2.20
C LEU A 92 -10.19 10.29 1.15
N VAL A 93 -8.91 10.52 1.43
CA VAL A 93 -8.01 11.34 0.60
C VAL A 93 -6.73 10.54 0.28
N PRO A 94 -6.49 10.18 -1.00
CA PRO A 94 -5.33 9.36 -1.40
C PRO A 94 -4.13 10.25 -1.73
N LEU A 95 -3.64 11.00 -0.74
CA LEU A 95 -2.44 11.83 -0.88
C LEU A 95 -1.26 11.20 -0.17
N GLY A 96 -0.05 11.28 -0.75
CA GLY A 96 1.15 10.72 -0.13
C GLY A 96 1.56 11.39 1.19
N THR A 97 1.04 12.58 1.47
CA THR A 97 1.20 13.29 2.75
C THR A 97 -0.10 14.01 3.10
N PRO A 98 -0.42 14.22 4.39
CA PRO A 98 -1.58 15.02 4.78
C PRO A 98 -1.39 16.48 4.37
N LEU A 99 -2.49 17.17 4.03
CA LEU A 99 -2.46 18.59 3.64
C LEU A 99 -2.24 19.52 4.84
N CYS A 100 -2.82 19.18 5.98
CA CYS A 100 -2.79 19.95 7.21
C CYS A 100 -2.78 19.02 8.43
N GLY A 101 -2.52 19.61 9.59
CA GLY A 101 -2.56 18.92 10.88
C GLY A 101 -1.25 18.21 11.24
N ASP A 102 -1.05 18.04 12.54
CA ASP A 102 -0.04 17.14 13.05
C ASP A 102 -0.59 15.71 13.08
N VAL A 103 0.25 14.75 12.71
CA VAL A 103 -0.07 13.32 12.76
C VAL A 103 0.65 12.69 13.96
N PRO A 104 0.04 12.70 15.15
CA PRO A 104 0.67 12.08 16.31
C PRO A 104 0.69 10.56 16.10
N VAL A 105 1.86 9.95 16.30
CA VAL A 105 1.94 8.49 16.40
C VAL A 105 1.29 8.07 17.73
N THR A 106 0.07 7.57 17.67
CA THR A 106 -0.74 7.19 18.83
C THR A 106 -0.53 5.73 19.27
N GLY A 107 0.04 4.90 18.39
CA GLY A 107 0.34 3.49 18.66
C GLY A 107 1.25 3.27 19.88
N ARG A 108 0.89 2.27 20.70
CA ARG A 108 1.69 1.78 21.84
C ARG A 108 2.01 0.28 21.74
N ASP A 109 1.75 -0.32 20.58
CA ASP A 109 2.11 -1.72 20.34
C ASP A 109 3.64 -1.92 20.31
N ALA A 110 4.05 -3.20 20.31
CA ALA A 110 5.46 -3.56 20.32
C ALA A 110 6.21 -3.01 19.08
N ARG A 111 5.55 -2.97 17.92
CA ARG A 111 6.13 -2.43 16.67
C ARG A 111 6.47 -0.95 16.83
N THR A 112 5.52 -0.16 17.34
CA THR A 112 5.67 1.27 17.55
C THR A 112 6.74 1.57 18.61
N VAL A 113 6.83 0.76 19.66
CA VAL A 113 7.89 0.88 20.68
C VAL A 113 9.27 0.68 20.05
N ILE A 114 9.44 -0.37 19.24
CA ILE A 114 10.70 -0.65 18.55
C ILE A 114 11.03 0.49 17.56
N GLN A 115 10.05 0.93 16.76
CA GLN A 115 10.27 2.00 15.79
C GLN A 115 10.63 3.33 16.48
N ARG A 116 10.04 3.67 17.63
CA ARG A 116 10.47 4.84 18.44
C ARG A 116 11.92 4.70 18.89
N ALA A 117 12.31 3.52 19.37
CA ALA A 117 13.67 3.28 19.84
C ALA A 117 14.71 3.39 18.70
N VAL A 118 14.35 2.97 17.47
CA VAL A 118 15.25 2.97 16.31
C VAL A 118 15.28 4.32 15.59
N LEU A 119 14.11 4.95 15.38
CA LEU A 119 13.97 6.14 14.55
C LEU A 119 14.04 7.44 15.37
N GLY A 120 13.74 7.40 16.67
CA GLY A 120 13.64 8.58 17.52
C GLY A 120 12.64 9.59 16.95
N ASP A 121 13.03 10.86 16.91
CA ASP A 121 12.19 11.96 16.43
C ASP A 121 11.80 11.84 14.95
N ARG A 122 12.59 11.09 14.15
CA ARG A 122 12.30 10.84 12.72
C ARG A 122 11.06 9.98 12.51
N LEU A 123 10.58 9.28 13.53
CA LEU A 123 9.34 8.52 13.44
C LEU A 123 8.16 9.41 13.06
N SER A 124 8.14 10.66 13.54
CA SER A 124 7.09 11.61 13.21
C SER A 124 7.06 11.98 11.72
N HIS A 125 8.20 11.90 11.01
CA HIS A 125 8.23 12.13 9.57
C HIS A 125 7.69 10.92 8.81
N ALA A 126 8.10 9.70 9.20
CA ALA A 126 7.56 8.48 8.61
C ALA A 126 6.05 8.36 8.81
N ALA A 127 5.53 8.89 9.93
CA ALA A 127 4.11 8.93 10.26
C ALA A 127 3.25 9.82 9.37
N ARG A 128 3.85 10.61 8.49
CA ARG A 128 3.15 11.54 7.59
C ARG A 128 3.12 11.04 6.14
N CYS A 129 3.49 9.79 5.91
CA CYS A 129 3.51 9.19 4.59
C CYS A 129 2.29 8.27 4.43
N ALA A 130 1.68 8.33 3.26
CA ALA A 130 0.75 7.32 2.77
C ALA A 130 1.26 6.80 1.42
N GLY A 131 1.03 5.52 1.14
CA GLY A 131 1.55 4.83 -0.02
C GLY A 131 0.51 4.05 -0.82
N THR A 132 0.94 3.61 -1.99
CA THR A 132 0.31 2.50 -2.71
C THR A 132 1.35 1.40 -2.81
N HIS A 133 1.00 0.20 -2.36
CA HIS A 133 1.89 -0.97 -2.42
C HIS A 133 1.36 -1.96 -3.44
N VAL A 134 2.27 -2.51 -4.24
CA VAL A 134 1.98 -3.63 -5.13
C VAL A 134 2.83 -4.79 -4.71
N HIS A 135 2.16 -5.84 -4.27
CA HIS A 135 2.78 -7.08 -3.80
C HIS A 135 2.83 -8.09 -4.92
N PHE A 136 3.98 -8.73 -5.07
CA PHE A 136 4.19 -9.79 -6.05
C PHE A 136 4.55 -11.08 -5.33
N GLU A 137 3.94 -12.19 -5.73
CA GLU A 137 4.29 -13.50 -5.21
C GLU A 137 5.78 -13.80 -5.43
N GLN A 138 6.43 -14.28 -4.37
CA GLN A 138 7.85 -14.53 -4.37
C GLN A 138 8.17 -15.81 -5.14
N VAL A 139 8.78 -15.66 -6.33
CA VAL A 139 9.17 -16.80 -7.19
C VAL A 139 10.69 -16.86 -7.40
N ALA A 140 11.33 -15.72 -7.64
CA ALA A 140 12.76 -15.59 -7.88
C ALA A 140 13.29 -14.38 -7.10
N PRO A 141 13.36 -14.47 -5.76
CA PRO A 141 13.45 -13.31 -4.87
C PRO A 141 14.63 -12.38 -5.18
N VAL A 142 15.78 -12.95 -5.54
CA VAL A 142 16.98 -12.14 -5.85
C VAL A 142 16.79 -11.35 -7.15
N ASP A 143 16.23 -11.97 -8.19
CA ASP A 143 16.03 -11.30 -9.48
C ASP A 143 14.86 -10.33 -9.43
N GLN A 144 13.78 -10.69 -8.71
CA GLN A 144 12.68 -9.78 -8.41
C GLN A 144 13.18 -8.53 -7.68
N LEU A 145 13.97 -8.70 -6.60
CA LEU A 145 14.55 -7.57 -5.88
C LEU A 145 15.42 -6.70 -6.79
N ARG A 146 16.31 -7.29 -7.58
CA ARG A 146 17.17 -6.54 -8.52
C ARG A 146 16.36 -5.72 -9.51
N ILE A 147 15.34 -6.32 -10.12
CA ILE A 147 14.50 -5.65 -11.12
C ILE A 147 13.67 -4.55 -10.47
N LEU A 148 12.98 -4.84 -9.36
CA LEU A 148 12.13 -3.85 -8.68
C LEU A 148 12.95 -2.67 -8.15
N THR A 149 14.13 -2.91 -7.57
CA THR A 149 15.04 -1.82 -7.16
C THR A 149 15.57 -1.03 -8.35
N ALA A 150 15.85 -1.67 -9.50
CA ALA A 150 16.31 -0.96 -10.69
C ALA A 150 15.20 -0.09 -11.32
N LEU A 151 13.93 -0.47 -11.17
CA LEU A 151 12.78 0.25 -11.69
C LEU A 151 12.20 1.29 -10.72
N ASP A 152 12.53 1.20 -9.43
CA ASP A 152 12.02 2.07 -8.37
C ASP A 152 12.02 3.57 -8.73
N PRO A 153 13.10 4.15 -9.32
CA PRO A 153 13.11 5.58 -9.68
C PRO A 153 12.10 5.98 -10.76
N ALA A 154 11.55 5.04 -11.52
CA ALA A 154 10.52 5.31 -12.52
C ALA A 154 9.11 5.44 -11.90
N PHE A 155 8.95 5.05 -10.63
CA PHE A 155 7.70 5.12 -9.88
C PHE A 155 7.73 6.17 -8.75
N ALA A 156 8.89 6.80 -8.52
CA ALA A 156 9.14 7.79 -7.48
C ALA A 156 8.91 9.25 -7.94
#